data_AF-A0A6G0UB53-F1
#
_entry.id   AF-A0A6G0UB53-F1
#
_cell.length_a   1.000
_cell.length_b   1.000
_cell.length_c   1.000
_cell.angle_alpha   90.00
_cell.angle_beta   90.00
_cell.angle_gamma   90.00
#
_symmetry.space_group_name_H-M   'P 1'
#
loop_
_entity.id
_entity.type
_entity.pdbx_description
1 polymer ?
#
loop_
_entity_poly.entity_id
_entity_poly.type
_entity_poly.pdbx_seq_one_letter_code
_entity_poly.pdbx_strand_id
1 'polypeptide(L)'
;RLVTVTSCAGRIAVSPLTTYAVSKYATEAYIDCLRKEVRQFGISCHILEPGVYKTAIVSSKASFPHSRRAFEALSKEVKQVYGENYLKQIDESFYQTLEAKANPRVEEVVEAYYHAITSRFPKLRYAVGMDANLVYVPSSFLPTWLQDFVVRMITMEPISDFVKKNKNE
;
A
#
# COMPACT_ATOMS: atom_id res chain seq x y z
N ARG A 1 18.31 -17.23 7.94
CA ARG A 1 17.01 -16.92 7.31
C ARG A 1 16.86 -15.41 7.29
N LEU A 2 16.40 -14.82 6.19
CA LEU A 2 16.09 -13.40 6.07
C LEU A 2 14.56 -13.27 6.00
N VAL A 3 13.97 -12.46 6.86
CA VAL A 3 12.53 -12.21 6.88
C VAL A 3 12.31 -10.71 6.79
N THR A 4 11.51 -10.27 5.82
CA THR A 4 11.30 -8.85 5.52
C THR A 4 9.80 -8.55 5.42
N VAL A 5 9.38 -7.38 5.90
CA VAL A 5 8.00 -6.89 5.74
C VAL A 5 7.91 -5.89 4.61
N THR A 6 7.01 -6.17 3.68
CA THR A 6 6.61 -5.29 2.59
C THR A 6 5.22 -4.74 2.90
N SER A 7 4.24 -4.98 2.02
CA SER A 7 2.83 -4.60 2.12
C SER A 7 2.10 -5.17 0.91
N CYS A 8 0.78 -5.32 1.01
CA CYS A 8 -0.08 -5.50 -0.17
C CYS A 8 0.08 -4.37 -1.22
N ALA A 9 0.53 -3.18 -0.79
CA ALA A 9 0.90 -2.10 -1.70
C ALA A 9 2.13 -2.41 -2.59
N GLY A 10 2.87 -3.49 -2.31
CA GLY A 10 3.91 -4.05 -3.18
C GLY A 10 3.37 -4.98 -4.27
N ARG A 11 2.06 -5.22 -4.30
CA ARG A 11 1.37 -6.05 -5.30
C ARG A 11 0.34 -5.29 -6.13
N ILE A 12 -0.27 -4.25 -5.54
CA ILE A 12 -1.20 -3.35 -6.19
C ILE A 12 -0.87 -1.94 -5.72
N ALA A 13 -0.60 -1.03 -6.66
CA ALA A 13 -0.35 0.36 -6.32
C ALA A 13 -1.67 1.08 -6.07
N VAL A 14 -1.70 1.93 -5.04
CA VAL A 14 -2.90 2.66 -4.62
C VAL A 14 -2.57 4.14 -4.49
N SER A 15 -3.34 5.00 -5.15
CA SER A 15 -3.28 6.46 -4.97
C SER A 15 -3.96 6.85 -3.64
N PRO A 16 -3.42 7.81 -2.86
CA PRO A 16 -2.26 8.67 -3.12
C PRO A 16 -0.90 8.13 -2.61
N LEU A 17 -0.78 6.82 -2.36
CA LEU A 17 0.42 6.21 -1.74
C LEU A 17 1.56 5.92 -2.73
N THR A 18 1.74 6.73 -3.77
CA THR A 18 2.67 6.44 -4.88
C THR A 18 4.10 6.14 -4.40
N THR A 19 4.69 7.02 -3.60
CA THR A 19 6.07 6.84 -3.10
C THR A 19 6.19 5.65 -2.16
N TYR A 20 5.17 5.40 -1.34
CA TYR A 20 5.10 4.22 -0.48
C TYR A 20 5.01 2.94 -1.31
N ALA A 21 4.12 2.87 -2.31
CA ALA A 21 3.98 1.73 -3.20
C ALA A 21 5.30 1.44 -3.92
N VAL A 22 5.97 2.47 -4.49
CA VAL A 22 7.30 2.32 -5.10
C VAL A 22 8.29 1.67 -4.14
N SER A 23 8.36 2.13 -2.88
CA SER A 23 9.27 1.54 -1.89
C SER A 23 8.97 0.06 -1.61
N LYS A 24 7.68 -0.31 -1.59
CA LYS A 24 7.25 -1.68 -1.32
C LYS A 24 7.50 -2.59 -2.51
N TYR A 25 7.16 -2.17 -3.73
CA TYR A 25 7.52 -2.90 -4.96
C TYR A 25 9.04 -3.07 -5.11
N ALA A 26 9.83 -2.04 -4.82
CA ALA A 26 11.28 -2.13 -4.86
C ALA A 26 11.81 -3.15 -3.84
N THR A 27 11.24 -3.17 -2.64
CA THR A 27 11.60 -4.16 -1.60
C THR A 27 11.23 -5.58 -2.04
N GLU A 28 10.05 -5.79 -2.65
CA GLU A 28 9.65 -7.09 -3.21
C GLU A 28 10.66 -7.60 -4.24
N ALA A 29 10.98 -6.75 -5.23
CA ALA A 29 11.93 -7.08 -6.28
C ALA A 29 13.32 -7.38 -5.71
N TYR A 30 13.79 -6.55 -4.77
CA TYR A 30 15.07 -6.75 -4.11
C TYR A 30 15.15 -8.10 -3.40
N ILE A 31 14.15 -8.44 -2.58
CA ILE A 31 14.15 -9.71 -1.85
C ILE A 31 13.97 -10.91 -2.80
N ASP A 32 13.22 -10.77 -3.89
CA ASP A 32 13.07 -11.83 -4.89
C ASP A 32 14.35 -12.11 -5.68
N CYS A 33 15.17 -11.10 -5.96
CA CYS A 33 16.51 -11.28 -6.52
C CYS A 33 17.44 -11.91 -5.49
N LEU A 34 17.52 -11.32 -4.29
CA LEU A 34 18.39 -11.76 -3.22
C LEU A 34 18.14 -13.23 -2.87
N ARG A 35 16.88 -13.66 -2.79
CA ARG A 35 16.48 -15.05 -2.55
C ARG A 35 17.15 -16.05 -3.50
N LYS A 36 17.38 -15.67 -4.77
CA LYS A 36 18.02 -16.53 -5.76
C LYS A 36 19.54 -16.54 -5.57
N GLU A 37 20.12 -15.37 -5.32
CA GLU A 37 21.57 -15.18 -5.14
C GLU A 37 22.11 -15.89 -3.90
N VAL A 38 21.40 -15.77 -2.77
CA VAL A 38 21.88 -16.30 -1.48
C VAL A 38 21.49 -17.74 -1.21
N ARG A 39 20.68 -18.34 -2.09
CA ARG A 39 20.21 -19.74 -1.95
C ARG A 39 21.36 -20.72 -1.88
N GLN A 40 22.42 -20.50 -2.66
CA GLN A 40 23.62 -21.34 -2.68
C GLN A 40 24.35 -21.39 -1.33
N PHE A 41 24.19 -20.36 -0.49
CA PHE A 41 24.77 -20.29 0.86
C PHE A 41 23.84 -20.88 1.93
N GLY A 42 22.75 -21.54 1.53
CA GLY A 42 21.76 -22.09 2.47
C GLY A 42 20.90 -21.02 3.17
N ILE A 43 20.94 -19.77 2.70
CA ILE A 43 20.11 -18.69 3.24
C ILE A 43 18.77 -18.66 2.52
N SER A 44 17.67 -18.77 3.27
CA SER A 44 16.31 -18.57 2.75
C SER A 44 15.82 -17.15 3.02
N CYS A 45 15.06 -16.59 2.07
CA CYS A 45 14.44 -15.26 2.17
C CYS A 45 12.92 -15.39 2.13
N HIS A 46 12.24 -14.62 2.98
CA HIS A 46 10.80 -14.67 3.19
C HIS A 46 10.21 -13.26 3.27
N ILE A 47 9.07 -13.05 2.63
CA ILE A 47 8.40 -11.75 2.58
C ILE A 47 7.04 -11.84 3.29
N LEU A 48 6.78 -10.89 4.19
CA LEU A 48 5.45 -10.66 4.73
C LEU A 48 4.80 -9.52 3.98
N GLU A 49 3.57 -9.72 3.52
CA GLU A 49 2.77 -8.79 2.73
C GLU A 49 1.49 -8.44 3.50
N PRO A 50 1.56 -7.64 4.59
CA PRO A 50 0.36 -7.27 5.34
C PRO A 50 -0.58 -6.39 4.52
N GLY A 51 -1.88 -6.56 4.79
CA GLY A 51 -2.92 -5.61 4.45
C GLY A 51 -2.88 -4.36 5.34
N VAL A 52 -4.04 -3.75 5.57
CA VAL A 52 -4.18 -2.52 6.35
C VAL A 52 -4.38 -2.86 7.82
N TYR A 53 -3.39 -2.52 8.67
CA TYR A 53 -3.43 -2.73 10.12
C TYR A 53 -3.38 -1.41 10.89
N LYS A 54 -4.04 -1.39 12.06
CA LYS A 54 -4.17 -0.20 12.91
C LYS A 54 -2.84 0.12 13.59
N THR A 55 -2.04 0.92 12.90
CA THR A 55 -0.71 1.39 13.31
C THR A 55 -0.59 2.89 13.07
N ALA A 56 0.51 3.51 13.52
CA ALA A 56 0.75 4.94 13.27
C ALA A 56 0.80 5.31 11.78
N ILE A 57 1.15 4.36 10.89
CA ILE A 57 1.26 4.59 9.43
C ILE A 57 -0.09 4.95 8.82
N VAL A 58 -1.17 4.34 9.30
CA VAL A 58 -2.52 4.58 8.76
C VAL A 58 -3.26 5.69 9.49
N SER A 59 -2.67 6.27 10.54
CA SER A 59 -3.34 7.32 11.31
C SER A 59 -3.41 8.62 10.53
N SER A 60 -4.62 9.16 10.36
CA SER A 60 -4.84 10.44 9.66
C SER A 60 -4.05 11.56 10.31
N LYS A 61 -4.02 11.58 11.65
CA LYS A 61 -3.32 12.60 12.43
C LYS A 61 -1.80 12.59 12.21
N ALA A 62 -1.22 11.42 11.94
CA ALA A 62 0.20 11.28 11.69
C ALA A 62 0.54 11.50 10.21
N SER A 63 -0.26 10.96 9.30
CA SER A 63 0.04 10.92 7.86
C SER A 63 -0.37 12.18 7.11
N PHE A 64 -1.50 12.80 7.44
CA PHE A 64 -1.99 13.99 6.74
C PHE A 64 -1.03 15.20 6.81
N PRO A 65 -0.39 15.52 7.94
CA PRO A 65 0.59 16.61 8.00
C PRO A 65 1.73 16.49 6.99
N HIS A 66 2.16 15.26 6.65
CA HIS A 66 3.17 15.04 5.62
C HIS A 66 2.67 15.45 4.24
N SER A 67 1.43 15.04 3.90
CA SER A 67 0.79 15.41 2.63
C SER A 67 0.53 16.92 2.54
N ARG A 68 0.15 17.57 3.65
CA ARG A 68 -0.01 19.02 3.71
C ARG A 68 1.31 19.75 3.44
N ARG A 69 2.40 19.36 4.10
CA ARG A 69 3.73 19.97 3.87
C ARG A 69 4.20 19.76 2.43
N ALA A 70 3.97 18.56 1.88
CA ALA A 70 4.30 18.27 0.49
C ALA A 70 3.52 19.18 -0.46
N PHE A 71 2.22 19.36 -0.22
CA PHE A 71 1.37 20.27 -0.99
C PHE A 71 1.83 21.73 -0.87
N GLU A 72 2.16 22.19 0.34
CA GLU A 72 2.67 23.55 0.60
C GLU A 72 4.01 23.84 -0.08
N ALA A 73 4.83 22.80 -0.32
CA ALA A 73 6.10 22.94 -1.05
C ALA A 73 5.95 22.98 -2.58
N LEU A 74 4.75 22.70 -3.12
CA LEU A 74 4.51 22.73 -4.57
C LEU A 74 4.53 24.15 -5.14
N SER A 75 4.81 24.26 -6.43
CA SER A 75 4.69 25.51 -7.17
C SER A 75 3.24 26.01 -7.20
N LYS A 76 3.03 27.30 -7.46
CA LYS A 76 1.69 27.90 -7.50
C LYS A 76 0.81 27.25 -8.56
N GLU A 77 1.39 26.94 -9.72
CA GLU A 77 0.72 26.32 -10.86
C GLU A 77 0.21 24.94 -10.48
N VAL A 78 1.04 24.11 -9.84
CA VAL A 78 0.63 22.76 -9.42
C VAL A 78 -0.42 22.80 -8.31
N LYS A 79 -0.31 23.74 -7.36
CA LYS A 79 -1.34 23.96 -6.33
C LYS A 79 -2.69 24.34 -6.93
N GLN A 80 -2.70 25.12 -8.01
CA GLN A 80 -3.95 25.46 -8.71
C GLN A 80 -4.57 24.26 -9.42
N VAL A 81 -3.75 23.37 -10.01
CA VAL A 81 -4.24 22.15 -10.67
C VAL A 81 -4.89 21.21 -9.67
N TYR A 82 -4.22 20.87 -8.55
CA TYR A 82 -4.81 19.96 -7.57
C TYR A 82 -5.89 20.64 -6.72
N GLY A 83 -5.65 21.89 -6.31
CA GLY A 83 -6.51 22.65 -5.43
C GLY A 83 -6.52 22.15 -3.98
N GLU A 84 -6.89 23.04 -3.05
CA GLU A 84 -7.05 22.70 -1.62
C GLU A 84 -8.12 21.61 -1.38
N ASN A 85 -9.10 21.52 -2.28
CA ASN A 85 -10.14 20.50 -2.22
C ASN A 85 -9.56 19.08 -2.34
N TYR A 86 -8.53 18.88 -3.18
CA TYR A 86 -7.87 17.58 -3.30
C TYR A 86 -7.15 17.21 -2.00
N LEU A 87 -6.47 18.17 -1.37
CA LEU A 87 -5.81 17.95 -0.08
C LEU A 87 -6.82 17.57 1.02
N LYS A 88 -7.98 18.24 1.05
CA LYS A 88 -9.07 17.90 1.97
C LYS A 88 -9.64 16.51 1.71
N GLN A 89 -9.82 16.12 0.44
CA GLN A 89 -10.24 14.77 0.06
C GLN A 89 -9.23 13.71 0.54
N ILE A 90 -7.92 13.95 0.38
CA ILE A 90 -6.90 13.01 0.88
C ILE A 90 -7.04 12.77 2.40
N ASP A 91 -7.32 13.80 3.20
CA ASP A 91 -7.53 13.61 4.64
C ASP A 91 -8.84 12.85 4.92
N GLU A 92 -9.96 13.43 4.48
CA GLU A 92 -11.30 12.98 4.86
C GLU A 92 -11.70 11.67 4.18
N SER A 93 -11.46 11.51 2.88
CA SER A 93 -11.91 10.34 2.14
C SER A 93 -10.90 9.21 2.18
N PHE A 94 -9.59 9.51 2.15
CA PHE A 94 -8.55 8.49 2.11
C PHE A 94 -8.04 8.10 3.50
N TYR A 95 -7.35 9.00 4.22
CA TYR A 95 -6.69 8.62 5.47
C TYR A 95 -7.67 8.23 6.58
N GLN A 96 -8.76 8.99 6.78
CA GLN A 96 -9.76 8.66 7.79
C GLN A 96 -10.46 7.32 7.49
N THR A 97 -10.81 7.05 6.22
CA THR A 97 -11.39 5.77 5.80
C THR A 97 -10.41 4.62 6.00
N LEU A 98 -9.14 4.83 5.65
CA LEU A 98 -8.08 3.83 5.82
C LEU A 98 -7.88 3.49 7.30
N GLU A 99 -7.82 4.50 8.17
CA GLU A 99 -7.71 4.33 9.63
C GLU A 99 -8.92 3.60 10.21
N ALA A 100 -10.14 3.94 9.75
CA ALA A 100 -11.38 3.33 10.21
C ALA A 100 -11.52 1.86 9.78
N LYS A 101 -11.04 1.50 8.58
CA LYS A 101 -11.08 0.13 8.05
C LYS A 101 -9.87 -0.71 8.45
N ALA A 102 -8.87 -0.13 9.11
CA ALA A 102 -7.67 -0.84 9.50
C ALA A 102 -7.95 -1.96 10.51
N ASN A 103 -7.40 -3.15 10.27
CA ASN A 103 -7.56 -4.28 11.17
C ASN A 103 -6.86 -4.00 12.51
N PRO A 104 -7.56 -4.06 13.66
CA PRO A 104 -6.95 -3.84 14.97
C PRO A 104 -6.05 -4.99 15.44
N ARG A 105 -6.17 -6.20 14.85
CA ARG A 105 -5.45 -7.40 15.29
C ARG A 105 -4.04 -7.50 14.71
N VAL A 106 -3.16 -6.60 15.13
CA VAL A 106 -1.77 -6.52 14.65
C VAL A 106 -1.00 -7.81 14.96
N GLU A 107 -1.46 -8.62 15.92
CA GLU A 107 -0.89 -9.90 16.31
C GLU A 107 -0.81 -10.88 15.15
N GLU A 108 -1.72 -10.81 14.17
CA GLU A 108 -1.67 -11.66 12.96
C GLU A 108 -0.35 -11.50 12.20
N VAL A 109 0.19 -10.28 12.16
CA VAL A 109 1.50 -9.98 11.53
C VAL A 109 2.64 -10.55 12.38
N VAL A 110 2.52 -10.48 13.71
CA VAL A 110 3.50 -11.02 14.64
C VAL A 110 3.55 -12.55 14.54
N GLU A 111 2.39 -13.22 14.45
CA GLU A 111 2.28 -14.66 14.26
C GLU A 111 2.87 -15.10 12.92
N ALA A 112 2.64 -14.34 11.84
CA ALA A 112 3.27 -14.60 10.55
C ALA A 112 4.80 -14.49 10.63
N TYR A 113 5.32 -13.48 11.35
CA TYR A 113 6.74 -13.34 11.62
C TYR A 113 7.27 -14.53 12.41
N TYR A 114 6.58 -14.91 13.49
CA TYR A 114 6.93 -16.03 14.34
C TYR A 114 7.00 -17.33 13.53
N HIS A 115 6.02 -17.59 12.67
CA HIS A 115 6.04 -18.75 11.79
C HIS A 115 7.20 -18.67 10.79
N ALA A 116 7.46 -17.51 10.18
CA ALA A 116 8.56 -17.34 9.22
C ALA A 116 9.94 -17.63 9.82
N ILE A 117 10.16 -17.26 11.09
CA ILE A 117 11.45 -17.45 11.76
C ILE A 117 11.59 -18.83 12.41
N THR A 118 10.52 -19.42 12.97
CA THR A 118 10.59 -20.66 13.76
C THR A 118 10.22 -21.92 12.99
N SER A 119 9.40 -21.84 11.94
CA SER A 119 8.87 -23.02 11.26
C SER A 119 9.97 -23.87 10.62
N ARG A 120 9.73 -25.20 10.56
CA ARG A 120 10.55 -26.13 9.78
C ARG A 120 10.39 -25.88 8.28
N PHE A 121 9.18 -25.51 7.85
CA PHE A 121 8.82 -25.26 6.44
C PHE A 121 8.17 -23.88 6.28
N PRO A 122 8.95 -22.79 6.37
CA PRO A 122 8.43 -21.45 6.20
C PRO A 122 8.01 -21.20 4.75
N LYS A 123 6.89 -20.47 4.56
CA LYS A 123 6.44 -19.99 3.24
C LYS A 123 7.41 -18.95 2.70
N LEU A 124 7.50 -18.80 1.37
CA LEU A 124 8.28 -17.72 0.75
C LEU A 124 7.58 -16.35 0.88
N ARG A 125 6.24 -16.37 0.87
CA ARG A 125 5.39 -15.19 1.01
C ARG A 125 4.27 -15.44 2.00
N TYR A 126 3.99 -14.44 2.84
CA TYR A 126 2.93 -14.43 3.83
C TYR A 126 2.01 -13.25 3.56
N ALA A 127 0.89 -13.48 2.90
CA ALA A 127 -0.19 -12.50 2.85
C ALA A 127 -0.90 -12.51 4.20
N VAL A 128 -0.91 -11.37 4.90
CA VAL A 128 -1.43 -11.27 6.26
C VAL A 128 -2.59 -10.29 6.30
N GLY A 129 -3.73 -10.76 6.80
CA GLY A 129 -4.98 -10.01 6.83
C GLY A 129 -6.01 -10.54 5.83
N MET A 130 -7.28 -10.37 6.17
CA MET A 130 -8.38 -10.82 5.30
C MET A 130 -8.44 -10.02 4.01
N ASP A 131 -8.19 -8.71 4.08
CA ASP A 131 -8.08 -7.83 2.92
C ASP A 131 -6.91 -8.24 2.01
N ALA A 132 -5.75 -8.58 2.59
CA ALA A 132 -4.61 -9.10 1.84
C ALA A 132 -4.97 -10.36 1.05
N ASN A 133 -5.58 -11.34 1.73
CA ASN A 133 -5.85 -12.66 1.16
C ASN A 133 -7.06 -12.68 0.21
N LEU A 134 -8.10 -11.87 0.45
CA LEU A 134 -9.34 -11.89 -0.34
C LEU A 134 -9.41 -10.80 -1.40
N VAL A 135 -8.67 -9.71 -1.24
CA VAL A 135 -8.76 -8.55 -2.14
C VAL A 135 -7.45 -8.32 -2.86
N TYR A 136 -6.38 -7.98 -2.15
CA TYR A 136 -5.14 -7.50 -2.79
C TYR A 136 -4.40 -8.61 -3.55
N VAL A 137 -4.22 -9.79 -2.94
CA VAL A 137 -3.51 -10.89 -3.60
C VAL A 137 -4.27 -11.42 -4.82
N PRO A 138 -5.59 -11.72 -4.75
CA PRO A 138 -6.33 -12.14 -5.94
C PRO A 138 -6.35 -11.05 -7.03
N SER A 139 -6.53 -9.78 -6.62
CA SER A 139 -6.60 -8.68 -7.57
C SER A 139 -5.27 -8.43 -8.29
N SER A 140 -4.12 -8.79 -7.72
CA SER A 140 -2.82 -8.60 -8.37
C SER A 140 -2.63 -9.46 -9.62
N PHE A 141 -3.47 -10.49 -9.80
CA PHE A 141 -3.46 -11.35 -10.99
C PHE A 141 -4.44 -10.89 -12.08
N LEU A 142 -5.26 -9.88 -11.81
CA LEU A 142 -6.26 -9.39 -12.76
C LEU A 142 -5.63 -8.46 -13.80
N PRO A 143 -6.24 -8.28 -14.98
CA PRO A 143 -5.83 -7.25 -15.93
C PRO A 143 -5.86 -5.84 -15.31
N THR A 144 -4.99 -4.95 -15.77
CA THR A 144 -4.82 -3.59 -15.20
C THR A 144 -6.13 -2.82 -15.04
N TRP A 145 -7.01 -2.84 -16.05
CA TRP A 145 -8.29 -2.13 -15.99
C TRP A 145 -9.18 -2.61 -14.83
N LEU A 146 -9.09 -3.89 -14.47
CA LEU A 146 -9.86 -4.47 -13.38
C LEU A 146 -9.18 -4.21 -12.03
N GLN A 147 -7.85 -4.15 -11.99
CA GLN A 147 -7.12 -3.65 -10.81
C GLN A 147 -7.52 -2.21 -10.50
N ASP A 148 -7.52 -1.33 -11.51
CA ASP A 148 -7.91 0.07 -11.38
C ASP A 148 -9.36 0.19 -10.89
N PHE A 149 -10.26 -0.65 -11.42
CA PHE A 149 -11.64 -0.72 -10.97
C PHE A 149 -11.75 -1.12 -9.49
N VAL A 150 -11.04 -2.17 -9.07
CA VAL A 150 -11.04 -2.63 -7.67
C VAL A 150 -10.46 -1.56 -6.75
N VAL A 151 -9.31 -0.98 -7.10
CA VAL A 151 -8.68 0.10 -6.31
C VAL A 151 -9.65 1.26 -6.15
N ARG A 152 -10.30 1.69 -7.23
CA ARG A 152 -11.29 2.77 -7.21
C ARG A 152 -12.46 2.48 -6.28
N MET A 153 -12.97 1.25 -6.27
CA MET A 153 -14.04 0.82 -5.36
C MET A 153 -13.60 0.88 -3.88
N ILE A 154 -12.32 0.60 -3.60
CA ILE A 154 -11.75 0.61 -2.25
C ILE A 154 -11.45 2.03 -1.76
N THR A 155 -10.82 2.85 -2.60
CA THR A 155 -10.36 4.20 -2.25
C THR A 155 -11.46 5.26 -2.33
N MET A 156 -12.64 4.91 -2.87
CA MET A 156 -13.75 5.83 -3.09
C MET A 156 -13.30 7.12 -3.82
N GLU A 157 -12.39 6.98 -4.79
CA GLU A 157 -11.98 8.14 -5.60
C GLU A 157 -13.23 8.75 -6.26
N PRO A 158 -13.57 10.02 -5.95
CA PRO A 158 -14.67 10.67 -6.62
C PRO A 158 -14.39 10.69 -8.12
N ILE A 159 -15.43 10.50 -8.94
CA ILE A 159 -15.37 10.81 -10.38
C ILE A 159 -14.86 12.23 -10.45
N SER A 160 -13.61 12.42 -10.86
CA SER A 160 -13.08 13.75 -10.95
C SER A 160 -13.81 14.42 -12.11
N ASP A 161 -14.71 15.34 -11.75
CA ASP A 161 -15.28 16.34 -12.67
C ASP A 161 -14.17 17.21 -13.33
N PHE A 162 -12.89 16.98 -12.97
CA PHE A 162 -11.70 17.44 -13.68
C PHE A 162 -11.71 17.13 -15.18
N VAL A 163 -12.19 15.96 -15.60
CA VAL A 163 -12.26 15.64 -17.05
C VAL A 163 -13.42 16.38 -17.73
N LYS A 164 -14.48 16.74 -16.98
CA LYS A 164 -15.60 17.51 -17.55
C LYS A 164 -15.28 18.98 -17.72
N LYS A 165 -14.44 19.57 -16.85
CA LYS A 165 -14.09 20.99 -16.94
C LYS A 165 -13.19 21.30 -18.15
N ASN A 166 -12.25 20.42 -18.48
CA ASN A 166 -11.33 20.58 -19.63
C ASN A 166 -11.87 20.06 -20.97
N LYS A 167 -13.15 19.67 -21.04
CA LYS A 167 -13.83 19.37 -22.32
C LYS A 167 -14.72 20.50 -22.82
N ASN A 168 -14.85 21.58 -22.03
CA ASN A 168 -15.72 22.73 -22.31
C ASN A 168 -14.93 24.05 -22.47
N GLU A 169 -13.61 23.98 -22.63
CA GLU A 169 -12.75 25.06 -23.12
C GLU A 169 -12.14 24.64 -24.46
#